data_AF-A0A952K412-F1
#
_entry.id   AF-A0A952K412-F1
#
_cell.length_a   1.000
_cell.length_b   1.000
_cell.length_c   1.000
_cell.angle_alpha   90.00
_cell.angle_beta   90.00
_cell.angle_gamma   90.00
#
_symmetry.space_group_name_H-M   'P 1'
#
loop_
_entity.id
_entity.type
_entity.pdbx_description
1 polymer ?
#
loop_
_entity_poly.entity_id
_entity_poly.type
_entity_poly.pdbx_seq_one_letter_code
_entity_poly.pdbx_strand_id
1 'polypeptide(L)'
;DGRANITRDGTPDKAKALSETESAAKALRASGIKSLVIDLSDRPEGAAKTLAAALDALYLPLPHAEANLISTHVGAAMKSAGRLP
;
A
#
# COMPACT_ATOMS: atom_id res chain seq x y z
N ASP A 1 9.18 -1.19 -2.06
CA ASP A 1 9.59 0.00 -1.30
C ASP A 1 8.63 1.21 -1.45
N GLY A 2 7.62 1.14 -2.34
CA GLY A 2 6.57 2.16 -2.45
C GLY A 2 7.01 3.44 -3.17
N ARG A 3 8.20 3.46 -3.78
CA ARG A 3 8.75 4.65 -4.44
C ARG A 3 8.31 4.72 -5.89
N ALA A 4 7.24 5.48 -6.16
CA ALA A 4 6.79 5.74 -7.51
C ALA A 4 7.89 6.45 -8.33
N ASN A 5 8.20 5.90 -9.51
CA ASN A 5 9.27 6.39 -10.39
C ASN A 5 8.85 6.48 -11.87
N ILE A 6 7.71 5.91 -12.23
CA ILE A 6 7.12 5.91 -13.57
C ILE A 6 5.70 6.47 -13.46
N THR A 7 5.36 7.40 -14.33
CA THR A 7 4.03 8.00 -14.45
C THR A 7 3.04 7.05 -15.10
N ARG A 8 1.75 7.39 -15.07
CA ARG A 8 0.68 6.61 -15.71
C ARG A 8 0.84 6.47 -17.23
N ASP A 9 1.53 7.42 -17.86
CA ASP A 9 1.83 7.41 -19.30
C ASP A 9 3.13 6.65 -19.64
N GLY A 10 3.82 6.07 -18.65
CA GLY A 10 5.05 5.30 -18.84
C GLY A 10 6.33 6.14 -18.82
N THR A 11 6.24 7.45 -18.57
CA THR A 11 7.40 8.34 -18.50
C THR A 11 8.16 8.21 -17.18
N PRO A 12 9.50 8.14 -17.20
CA PRO A 12 10.31 8.26 -15.99
C PRO A 12 10.31 9.69 -15.43
N ASP A 13 9.45 9.95 -14.45
CA ASP A 13 9.42 11.20 -13.67
C ASP A 13 8.96 10.90 -12.24
N LYS A 14 9.89 10.97 -11.28
CA LYS A 14 9.62 10.62 -9.88
C LYS A 14 8.61 11.56 -9.22
N ALA A 15 8.67 12.86 -9.51
CA ALA A 15 7.81 13.84 -8.86
C ALA A 15 6.37 13.70 -9.37
N LYS A 16 6.21 13.59 -10.69
CA LYS A 16 4.90 13.36 -11.30
C LYS A 16 4.33 11.99 -10.91
N ALA A 17 5.14 10.93 -10.93
CA ALA A 17 4.71 9.60 -10.53
C ALA A 17 4.23 9.55 -9.06
N LEU A 18 4.90 10.25 -8.15
CA LEU A 18 4.50 10.35 -6.76
C LEU A 18 3.14 11.05 -6.61
N SER A 19 2.95 12.18 -7.30
CA SER A 19 1.68 12.92 -7.31
C SER A 19 0.52 12.09 -7.87
N GLU A 20 0.76 11.36 -8.96
CA GLU A 20 -0.23 10.49 -9.59
C GLU A 20 -0.59 9.28 -8.71
N THR A 21 0.38 8.76 -7.96
CA THR A 21 0.21 7.68 -6.99
C THR A 21 -0.64 8.14 -5.81
N GLU A 22 -0.34 9.32 -5.25
CA GLU A 22 -1.13 9.90 -4.15
C GLU A 22 -2.57 10.19 -4.59
N SER A 23 -2.75 10.72 -5.80
CA SER A 23 -4.07 10.97 -6.38
C SER A 23 -4.87 9.68 -6.59
N ALA A 24 -4.22 8.60 -7.06
CA ALA A 24 -4.85 7.28 -7.18
C ALA A 24 -5.25 6.72 -5.81
N ALA A 25 -4.36 6.82 -4.83
CA ALA A 25 -4.60 6.33 -3.47
C ALA A 25 -5.84 7.00 -2.84
N LYS A 26 -5.92 8.33 -2.95
CA LYS A 26 -7.08 9.10 -2.47
C LYS A 26 -8.38 8.71 -3.17
N ALA A 27 -8.34 8.44 -4.48
CA ALA A 27 -9.51 8.00 -5.23
C ALA A 27 -9.98 6.59 -4.78
N LEU A 28 -9.06 5.66 -4.57
CA LEU A 28 -9.37 4.31 -4.06
C LEU A 28 -9.96 4.35 -2.64
N ARG A 29 -9.43 5.22 -1.78
CA ARG A 29 -10.01 5.48 -0.46
C ARG A 29 -11.44 6.00 -0.58
N ALA A 30 -11.67 6.99 -1.44
CA ALA A 30 -12.98 7.60 -1.64
C ALA A 30 -14.02 6.62 -2.21
N SER A 31 -13.59 5.59 -2.95
CA SER A 31 -14.48 4.52 -3.42
C SER A 31 -14.76 3.44 -2.37
N GLY A 32 -14.26 3.59 -1.14
CA GLY A 32 -14.51 2.65 -0.03
C GLY A 32 -13.75 1.33 -0.14
N ILE A 33 -12.72 1.24 -1.00
CA ILE A 33 -11.95 0.02 -1.19
C ILE A 33 -11.00 -0.15 0.01
N LYS A 34 -11.29 -1.16 0.84
CA LYS A 34 -10.39 -1.57 1.92
C LYS A 34 -9.06 -2.04 1.34
N SER A 35 -7.97 -1.47 1.84
CA SER A 35 -6.63 -1.67 1.29
C SER A 35 -5.65 -2.17 2.36
N LEU A 36 -4.65 -2.94 1.94
CA LEU A 36 -3.52 -3.42 2.74
C LEU A 36 -2.23 -3.11 1.98
N VAL A 37 -1.28 -2.46 2.64
CA VAL A 37 0.07 -2.21 2.10
C VAL A 37 1.05 -3.08 2.85
N ILE A 38 1.72 -3.98 2.12
CA ILE A 38 2.79 -4.83 2.65
C ILE A 38 4.13 -4.21 2.24
N ASP A 39 4.95 -3.85 3.22
CA ASP A 39 6.26 -3.27 2.98
C ASP A 39 7.37 -4.29 3.25
N LEU A 40 7.99 -4.75 2.18
CA LEU A 40 9.09 -5.72 2.22
C LEU A 40 10.48 -5.05 2.28
N SER A 41 10.53 -3.74 2.46
CA SER A 41 11.81 -3.01 2.51
C SER A 41 12.57 -3.36 3.78
N ASP A 42 13.89 -3.55 3.68
CA ASP A 42 14.78 -3.79 4.82
C ASP A 42 14.67 -2.70 5.91
N ARG A 43 14.31 -1.48 5.50
CA ARG A 43 14.03 -0.34 6.39
C ARG A 43 12.61 0.18 6.11
N PRO A 44 11.59 -0.32 6.83
CA PRO A 44 10.19 0.02 6.58
C PRO A 44 9.84 1.41 7.15
N GLU A 45 10.38 2.45 6.52
CA GLU A 45 10.06 3.85 6.77
C GLU A 45 10.16 4.61 5.44
N GLY A 46 9.09 5.31 5.04
CA GLY A 46 9.09 6.13 3.83
C GLY A 46 7.87 5.92 2.94
N ALA A 47 8.09 5.79 1.64
CA ALA A 47 7.05 5.95 0.62
C ALA A 47 5.89 4.94 0.74
N ALA A 48 6.17 3.68 1.11
CA ALA A 48 5.12 2.69 1.36
C ALA A 48 4.20 3.08 2.53
N LYS A 49 4.75 3.65 3.62
CA LYS A 49 3.96 4.14 4.75
C LYS A 49 3.10 5.35 4.36
N THR A 50 3.65 6.27 3.56
CA THR A 50 2.88 7.41 3.02
C THR A 50 1.74 6.94 2.11
N LEU A 51 2.01 5.96 1.24
CA LEU A 51 0.98 5.36 0.39
C LEU A 51 -0.13 4.71 1.22
N ALA A 52 0.23 3.95 2.26
CA ALA A 52 -0.75 3.33 3.15
C ALA A 52 -1.64 4.38 3.84
N ALA A 53 -1.06 5.49 4.29
CA ALA A 53 -1.82 6.60 4.86
C ALA A 53 -2.77 7.26 3.84
N ALA A 54 -2.32 7.47 2.60
CA ALA A 54 -3.16 8.04 1.54
C ALA A 54 -4.34 7.13 1.16
N LEU A 55 -4.13 5.81 1.22
CA LEU A 55 -5.15 4.78 0.99
C LEU A 55 -6.09 4.58 2.18
N ASP A 56 -5.76 5.07 3.38
CA ASP A 56 -6.39 4.62 4.63
C ASP A 56 -6.30 3.10 4.81
N ALA A 57 -5.15 2.55 4.41
CA ALA A 57 -4.87 1.13 4.39
C ALA A 57 -4.28 0.66 5.72
N LEU A 58 -4.46 -0.63 5.99
CA LEU A 58 -3.59 -1.31 6.95
C LEU A 58 -2.16 -1.32 6.42
N TYR A 59 -1.20 -0.93 7.26
CA TYR A 59 0.23 -0.95 6.92
C TYR A 59 0.91 -2.10 7.65
N LEU A 60 1.57 -2.97 6.88
CA LEU A 60 2.21 -4.18 7.39
C LEU A 60 3.68 -4.22 6.96
N PRO A 61 4.61 -3.75 7.82
CA PRO A 61 6.04 -3.88 7.56
C PRO A 61 6.52 -5.31 7.82
N LEU A 62 7.06 -5.97 6.81
CA LEU A 62 7.59 -7.34 6.87
C LEU A 62 8.94 -7.42 6.13
N PRO A 63 10.00 -6.79 6.66
CA PRO A 63 11.35 -7.08 6.18
C PRO A 63 11.63 -8.59 6.35
N HIS A 64 12.22 -9.22 5.33
CA HIS A 64 12.53 -10.66 5.31
C HIS A 64 11.30 -11.59 5.43
N ALA A 65 10.15 -11.18 4.89
CA ALA A 65 8.90 -11.95 4.98
C ALA A 65 9.02 -13.38 4.41
N GLU A 66 8.63 -14.37 5.22
CA GLU A 66 8.30 -15.71 4.74
C GLU A 66 6.84 -15.74 4.22
N ALA A 67 6.59 -16.48 3.14
CA ALA A 67 5.27 -16.53 2.49
C ALA A 67 4.12 -16.92 3.45
N ASN A 68 4.41 -17.75 4.46
CA ASN A 68 3.44 -18.17 5.48
C ASN A 68 2.98 -17.01 6.38
N LEU A 69 3.88 -16.09 6.71
CA LEU A 69 3.60 -14.89 7.51
C LEU A 69 2.69 -13.94 6.75
N ILE A 70 2.91 -13.76 5.46
CA ILE A 70 2.06 -12.94 4.58
C ILE A 70 0.65 -13.54 4.51
N SER A 71 0.54 -14.84 4.23
CA SER A 71 -0.75 -15.54 4.11
C SER A 71 -1.61 -15.38 5.38
N THR A 72 -0.98 -15.54 6.55
CA THR A 72 -1.66 -15.37 7.85
C THR A 72 -2.20 -13.96 8.04
N HIS A 73 -1.38 -12.93 7.76
CA HIS A 73 -1.79 -11.54 7.93
C HIS A 73 -2.86 -11.11 6.92
N VAL A 74 -2.75 -11.53 5.66
CA VAL A 74 -3.79 -11.28 4.65
C VAL A 74 -5.10 -11.93 5.08
N GLY A 75 -5.06 -13.19 5.54
CA GLY A 75 -6.24 -13.88 6.05
C GLY A 75 -6.90 -13.17 7.25
N ALA A 76 -6.10 -12.65 8.18
CA ALA A 76 -6.60 -11.86 9.31
C ALA A 76 -7.24 -10.55 8.86
N ALA A 77 -6.58 -9.81 7.94
CA ALA A 77 -7.10 -8.58 7.36
C ALA A 77 -8.43 -8.82 6.62
N MET A 78 -8.53 -9.87 5.80
CA MET A 78 -9.78 -10.20 5.09
C MET A 78 -10.93 -10.59 6.04
N LYS A 79 -10.64 -11.34 7.12
CA LYS A 79 -11.65 -11.68 8.14
C LYS A 79 -12.16 -10.45 8.87
N SER A 80 -11.29 -9.49 9.19
CA SER A 80 -11.68 -8.20 9.78
C SER A 80 -12.46 -7.33 8.80
N ALA A 81 -12.17 -7.44 7.49
CA ALA A 81 -12.85 -6.70 6.45
C ALA A 81 -14.28 -7.21 6.18
N GLY A 82 -14.51 -8.52 6.29
CA GLY A 82 -15.80 -9.19 6.07
C GLY A 82 -16.74 -9.20 7.29
N ARG A 83 -16.30 -8.71 8.45
CA ARG A 83 -17.15 -8.55 9.63
C ARG A 83 -17.71 -7.12 9.65
N LEU A 84 -18.79 -6.88 8.92
CA LEU A 84 -19.68 -5.74 9.19
C LEU A 84 -20.66 -6.10 10.32
N PRO A 85 -21.12 -5.14 11.13
CA PRO A 85 -22.36 -5.31 11.89
C PRO A 85 -23.56 -5.59 10.95
#